data_AF-A0A814EUL6-F1
#
_entry.id   AF-A0A814EUL6-F1
#
_cell.length_a   1.000
_cell.length_b   1.000
_cell.length_c   1.000
_cell.angle_alpha   90.00
_cell.angle_beta   90.00
_cell.angle_gamma   90.00
#
_symmetry.space_group_name_H-M   'P 1'
#
loop_
_entity.id
_entity.type
_entity.pdbx_description
1 polymer ?
#
loop_
_entity_poly.entity_id
_entity_poly.type
_entity_poly.pdbx_seq_one_letter_code
_entity_poly.pdbx_strand_id
1 'polypeptide(L)'
;MFKLNNFTNIQTLNNHTGLEMAGGIEYFLKYLDETLPYTLINCIGFIVGSFGNILIMGAIIITKELHNETSILIFNLSLAELVITGFVNLFTILGNFIFT
;
A
#
# COMPACT_ATOMS: atom_id res chain seq x y z
N MET A 1 -21.45 -27.54 44.65
CA MET A 1 -20.48 -26.42 44.60
C MET A 1 -19.66 -26.52 43.31
N PHE A 2 -20.28 -26.34 42.14
CA PHE A 2 -19.67 -26.56 40.81
C PHE A 2 -20.16 -25.50 39.80
N LYS A 3 -20.00 -24.20 40.11
CA LYS A 3 -20.55 -23.14 39.24
C LYS A 3 -19.69 -21.86 39.10
N LEU A 4 -18.39 -21.92 39.41
CA LEU A 4 -17.47 -20.79 39.21
C LEU A 4 -16.47 -20.97 38.05
N ASN A 5 -16.04 -22.20 37.73
CA ASN A 5 -15.00 -22.41 36.71
C ASN A 5 -15.45 -22.18 35.26
N ASN A 6 -16.76 -22.23 34.97
CA ASN A 6 -17.26 -21.97 33.61
C ASN A 6 -17.39 -20.47 33.30
N PHE A 7 -17.48 -19.59 34.29
CA PHE A 7 -17.62 -18.15 34.05
C PHE A 7 -16.27 -17.49 33.75
N THR A 8 -15.19 -17.95 34.39
CA THR A 8 -13.82 -17.50 34.09
C THR A 8 -13.36 -17.96 32.71
N ASN A 9 -13.76 -19.16 32.27
CA ASN A 9 -13.43 -19.70 30.96
C ASN A 9 -14.15 -18.95 29.82
N ILE A 10 -15.40 -18.53 30.03
CA ILE A 10 -16.13 -17.70 29.05
C ILE A 10 -15.55 -16.28 28.97
N GLN A 11 -15.11 -15.69 30.09
CA GLN A 11 -14.43 -14.39 30.06
C GLN A 11 -13.06 -14.45 29.37
N THR A 12 -12.34 -15.57 29.45
CA THR A 12 -11.09 -15.76 28.70
C THR A 12 -11.34 -16.03 27.22
N LEU A 13 -12.44 -16.71 26.85
CA LEU A 13 -12.83 -16.90 25.46
C LEU A 13 -13.34 -15.60 24.80
N ASN A 14 -14.02 -14.74 25.58
CA ASN A 14 -14.43 -13.40 25.13
C ASN A 14 -13.25 -12.42 25.01
N ASN A 15 -12.09 -12.72 25.60
CA ASN A 15 -10.87 -11.95 25.39
C ASN A 15 -10.12 -12.37 24.12
N HIS A 16 -10.55 -13.42 23.43
CA HIS A 16 -10.01 -13.85 22.14
C HIS A 16 -10.80 -13.33 20.94
N THR A 17 -11.75 -12.40 21.13
CA THR A 17 -12.32 -11.59 20.02
C THR A 17 -11.42 -10.41 19.64
N GLY A 18 -10.20 -10.33 20.18
CA GLY A 18 -9.18 -9.39 19.72
C GLY A 18 -8.63 -9.70 18.32
N LEU A 19 -9.07 -10.80 17.69
CA LEU A 19 -8.68 -11.19 16.34
C LEU A 19 -9.70 -10.75 15.26
N GLU A 20 -10.87 -10.25 15.63
CA GLU A 20 -11.93 -9.88 14.66
C GLU A 20 -12.28 -8.38 14.65
N MET A 21 -11.68 -7.55 15.51
CA MET A 21 -12.12 -6.16 15.65
C MET A 21 -11.00 -5.11 15.78
N ALA A 22 -9.75 -5.51 15.64
CA ALA A 22 -8.66 -4.58 15.37
C ALA A 22 -8.46 -4.52 13.85
N GLY A 23 -9.22 -3.64 13.17
CA GLY A 23 -9.03 -3.40 11.74
C GLY A 23 -7.59 -2.95 11.45
N GLY A 24 -7.18 -2.93 10.17
CA GLY A 24 -5.76 -2.76 9.88
C GLY A 24 -5.13 -1.44 10.35
N ILE A 25 -5.96 -0.43 10.62
CA ILE A 25 -5.55 0.81 11.27
C ILE A 25 -5.06 0.56 12.71
N GLU A 26 -5.72 -0.30 13.48
CA GLU A 26 -5.33 -0.60 14.87
C GLU A 26 -4.05 -1.43 14.94
N TYR A 27 -3.86 -2.37 14.00
CA TYR A 27 -2.59 -3.09 13.83
C TYR A 27 -1.46 -2.14 13.41
N PHE A 28 -1.70 -1.27 12.42
CA PHE A 28 -0.75 -0.27 11.96
C PHE A 28 -0.32 0.69 13.09
N LEU A 29 -1.26 1.16 13.91
CA LEU A 29 -0.95 2.02 15.05
C LEU A 29 -0.18 1.29 16.16
N LYS A 30 -0.45 0.00 16.36
CA LYS A 30 0.24 -0.83 17.36
C LYS A 30 1.67 -1.18 16.96
N TYR A 31 1.90 -1.42 15.67
CA TYR A 31 3.22 -1.77 15.10
C TYR A 31 3.79 -0.65 14.24
N LEU A 32 3.49 0.61 14.62
CA LEU A 32 3.86 1.79 13.85
C LEU A 32 5.37 1.85 13.62
N ASP A 33 6.18 1.59 14.64
CA ASP A 33 7.64 1.71 14.56
C ASP A 33 8.26 0.73 13.53
N GLU A 34 7.66 -0.45 13.38
CA GLU A 34 8.13 -1.48 12.43
C GLU A 34 7.58 -1.25 11.01
N THR A 35 6.35 -0.76 10.88
CA THR A 35 5.65 -0.62 9.58
C THR A 35 5.83 0.76 8.91
N LEU A 36 6.22 1.78 9.69
CA LEU A 36 6.46 3.15 9.24
C LEU A 36 7.55 3.27 8.16
N PRO A 37 8.74 2.64 8.25
CA PRO A 37 9.76 2.79 7.20
C PRO A 37 9.30 2.21 5.85
N TYR A 38 8.61 1.07 5.86
CA TYR A 38 8.08 0.43 4.65
C TYR A 38 6.98 1.25 3.99
N THR A 39 6.09 1.83 4.79
CA THR A 39 5.00 2.66 4.29
C THR A 39 5.53 3.98 3.71
N LEU A 40 6.53 4.58 4.38
CA LEU A 40 7.18 5.79 3.90
C LEU A 40 7.89 5.58 2.57
N ILE A 41 8.66 4.50 2.42
CA ILE A 41 9.39 4.26 1.16
C ILE A 41 8.43 4.00 0.00
N ASN A 42 7.31 3.30 0.25
CA ASN A 42 6.27 3.12 -0.76
C ASN A 42 5.59 4.44 -1.13
N CYS A 43 5.30 5.32 -0.17
CA CYS A 43 4.75 6.65 -0.45
C CYS A 43 5.72 7.52 -1.26
N ILE A 44 7.00 7.54 -0.92
CA ILE A 44 8.02 8.31 -1.65
C ILE A 44 8.17 7.74 -3.07
N GLY A 45 8.26 6.42 -3.20
CA GLY A 45 8.30 5.73 -4.49
C GLY A 45 7.06 6.03 -5.33
N PHE A 46 5.88 6.12 -4.69
CA PHE A 46 4.64 6.49 -5.36
C PHE A 46 4.71 7.91 -5.96
N ILE A 47 5.12 8.88 -5.16
CA ILE A 47 5.19 10.29 -5.58
C ILE A 47 6.24 10.47 -6.68
N VAL A 48 7.46 9.99 -6.44
CA VAL A 48 8.58 10.15 -7.37
C VAL A 48 8.35 9.38 -8.66
N GLY A 49 7.88 8.13 -8.56
CA GLY A 49 7.56 7.29 -9.71
C GLY A 49 6.44 7.89 -10.55
N SER A 50 5.33 8.30 -9.93
CA SER A 50 4.22 8.92 -10.66
C SER A 50 4.65 10.21 -11.34
N PHE A 51 5.33 11.11 -10.62
CA PHE A 51 5.73 12.40 -11.16
C PHE A 51 6.79 12.26 -12.27
N GLY A 52 7.79 11.41 -12.08
CA GLY A 52 8.84 11.15 -13.07
C GLY A 52 8.28 10.54 -14.35
N ASN A 53 7.39 9.55 -14.23
CA ASN A 53 6.79 8.91 -15.39
C ASN A 53 5.83 9.83 -16.15
N ILE A 54 5.04 10.66 -15.45
CA ILE A 54 4.20 11.69 -16.09
C ILE A 54 5.06 12.70 -16.85
N LEU A 55 6.19 13.11 -16.27
CA LEU A 55 7.10 14.09 -16.89
C LEU A 55 7.74 13.50 -18.16
N ILE A 56 8.20 12.25 -18.12
CA ILE A 56 8.73 11.54 -19.30
C ILE A 56 7.69 11.46 -20.40
N MET A 57 6.48 11.02 -20.05
CA MET A 57 5.37 10.88 -20.98
C MET A 57 4.98 12.23 -21.60
N GLY A 58 4.94 13.30 -20.79
CA GLY A 58 4.71 14.67 -21.24
C GLY A 58 5.83 15.22 -22.12
N ALA A 59 7.10 14.95 -21.79
CA ALA A 59 8.25 15.39 -22.57
C ALA A 59 8.25 14.78 -23.98
N ILE A 60 7.87 13.49 -24.09
CA ILE A 60 7.74 12.79 -25.37
C ILE A 60 6.56 13.36 -26.17
N ILE A 61 5.40 13.62 -25.55
CA ILE A 61 4.23 14.17 -26.23
C ILE A 61 4.48 15.59 -26.76
N ILE A 62 5.15 16.43 -25.96
CA ILE A 62 5.40 17.85 -26.31
C ILE A 62 6.50 17.97 -27.38
N THR A 63 7.53 17.13 -27.28
CA THR A 63 8.72 17.28 -28.13
C THR A 63 8.63 16.37 -29.34
N LYS A 64 8.13 16.91 -30.46
CA LYS A 64 8.00 16.16 -31.73
C LYS A 64 9.33 15.60 -32.26
N GLU A 65 10.45 16.23 -31.95
CA GLU A 65 11.79 15.73 -32.33
C GLU A 65 12.17 14.44 -31.58
N LEU A 66 11.55 14.17 -30.44
CA LEU A 66 11.76 12.94 -29.69
C LEU A 66 10.93 11.78 -30.23
N HIS A 67 10.08 11.94 -31.25
CA HIS A 67 9.32 10.83 -31.83
C HIS A 67 10.20 9.90 -32.69
N ASN A 68 11.00 9.08 -32.01
CA ASN A 68 11.80 8.01 -32.58
C ASN A 68 11.40 6.67 -31.95
N GLU A 69 11.79 5.55 -32.56
CA GLU A 69 11.43 4.20 -32.11
C GLU A 69 11.81 3.96 -30.63
N THR A 70 12.96 4.48 -30.19
CA THR A 70 13.43 4.42 -28.81
C THR A 70 12.49 5.15 -27.84
N SER A 71 11.96 6.31 -28.22
CA SER A 71 11.09 7.10 -27.36
C SER A 71 9.70 6.49 -27.22
N ILE A 72 9.23 5.74 -28.21
CA ILE A 72 7.99 4.96 -28.11
C ILE A 72 8.16 3.83 -27.07
N LEU A 73 9.33 3.19 -27.03
CA LEU A 73 9.66 2.20 -25.99
C LEU A 73 9.71 2.85 -24.60
N ILE A 74 10.36 4.01 -24.48
CA ILE A 74 10.41 4.78 -23.21
C ILE A 74 9.01 5.20 -22.77
N PHE A 75 8.16 5.63 -23.71
CA PHE A 75 6.77 5.98 -23.43
C PHE A 75 5.99 4.79 -22.87
N ASN A 76 6.06 3.63 -23.53
CA ASN A 76 5.41 2.40 -23.05
C ASN A 76 5.95 1.94 -21.69
N LEU A 77 7.25 2.08 -21.44
CA LEU A 77 7.83 1.80 -20.13
C LEU A 77 7.27 2.75 -19.07
N SER A 78 7.22 4.07 -19.34
CA SER A 78 6.66 5.04 -18.41
C SER A 78 5.17 4.83 -18.14
N LEU A 79 4.41 4.37 -19.14
CA LEU A 79 3.01 4.02 -18.98
C LEU A 79 2.84 2.77 -18.11
N ALA A 80 3.66 1.74 -18.31
CA ALA A 80 3.65 0.54 -17.48
C ALA A 80 4.00 0.86 -16.02
N GLU A 81 5.03 1.67 -15.81
CA GLU A 81 5.41 2.16 -14.48
C GLU A 81 4.26 2.95 -13.83
N LEU A 82 3.56 3.80 -14.56
CA LEU A 82 2.42 4.57 -14.03
C LEU A 82 1.25 3.64 -13.62
N VAL A 83 1.02 2.56 -14.36
CA VAL A 83 0.04 1.52 -13.97
C VAL A 83 0.50 0.77 -12.72
N ILE A 84 1.77 0.37 -12.62
CA ILE A 84 2.32 -0.30 -11.44
C ILE A 84 2.20 0.62 -10.22
N THR A 85 2.64 1.86 -10.35
CA THR A 85 2.61 2.83 -9.26
C THR A 85 1.17 3.15 -8.85
N GLY A 86 0.27 3.33 -9.82
CA GLY A 86 -1.13 3.68 -9.60
C GLY A 86 -2.01 2.55 -9.07
N PHE A 87 -1.78 1.30 -9.50
CA PHE A 87 -2.59 0.15 -9.06
C PHE A 87 -1.88 -0.63 -7.96
N VAL A 88 -0.69 -1.15 -8.23
CA VAL A 88 0.00 -2.07 -7.30
C VAL A 88 0.35 -1.36 -6.00
N ASN A 89 0.97 -0.17 -6.09
CA ASN A 89 1.42 0.54 -4.90
C ASN A 89 0.23 1.09 -4.10
N LEU A 90 -0.81 1.60 -4.78
CA LEU A 90 -2.05 2.05 -4.15
C LEU A 90 -2.75 0.90 -3.40
N PHE A 91 -2.94 -0.25 -4.05
CA PHE A 91 -3.56 -1.42 -3.41
C PHE A 91 -2.71 -2.01 -2.30
N THR A 92 -1.38 -1.90 -2.37
CA THR A 92 -0.47 -2.34 -1.31
C THR A 92 -0.64 -1.48 -0.06
N ILE A 93 -0.66 -0.16 -0.21
CA ILE A 93 -0.89 0.78 0.89
C ILE A 93 -2.30 0.58 1.45
N LEU A 94 -3.32 0.55 0.58
CA LEU A 94 -4.71 0.37 0.98
C LEU A 94 -4.93 -0.98 1.68
N GLY A 95 -4.28 -2.03 1.18
CA GLY A 95 -4.34 -3.37 1.73
C GLY A 95 -3.76 -3.43 3.14
N ASN A 96 -2.59 -2.82 3.35
CA ASN A 96 -1.98 -2.70 4.68
C ASN A 96 -2.84 -1.90 5.66
N PHE A 97 -3.62 -0.92 5.20
CA PHE A 97 -4.49 -0.13 6.08
C PHE A 97 -5.82 -0.82 6.41
N ILE A 98 -6.34 -1.68 5.52
CA ILE A 98 -7.68 -2.26 5.63
C ILE A 98 -7.65 -3.70 6.16
N PHE A 99 -6.71 -4.53 5.70
CA PHE A 99 -6.75 -5.99 5.88
C PHE A 99 -5.69 -6.56 6.84
N THR A 100 -4.72 -5.75 7.27
CA THR A 100 -3.60 -6.17 8.14
C THR A 100 -3.70 -5.51 9.50
#